data_AF-A0A831V131-F1
#
_entry.id   AF-A0A831V131-F1
#
_cell.length_a   1.000
_cell.length_b   1.000
_cell.length_c   1.000
_cell.angle_alpha   90.00
_cell.angle_beta   90.00
_cell.angle_gamma   90.00
#
_symmetry.space_group_name_H-M   'P 1'
#
loop_
_entity.id
_entity.type
_entity.pdbx_description
1 polymer ?
#
loop_
_entity_poly.entity_id
_entity_poly.type
_entity_poly.pdbx_seq_one_letter_code
_entity_poly.pdbx_strand_id
1 'polypeptide(L)'
;MKRMLINATHSEEIRVALVDGQRLYDIDIETPSREQKKANVYKATITRIEPSLEAVFVNYGANRHGFLPFKEVSPEYFDPKAVDDKGRPIIKDALKEGQELIVQVEKEERGTKGAALTTLISLAGRYLVVMPNNP
;
A
#
# COMPACT_ATOMS: atom_id res chain seq x y z
N MET A 1 -31.98 -14.68 11.75
CA MET A 1 -30.69 -15.29 11.34
C MET A 1 -30.00 -14.30 10.43
N LYS A 2 -28.78 -13.91 10.80
CA LYS A 2 -27.98 -12.96 10.03
C LYS A 2 -27.38 -13.63 8.81
N ARG A 3 -27.50 -13.01 7.65
CA ARG A 3 -27.02 -13.52 6.35
C ARG A 3 -26.40 -12.39 5.54
N MET A 4 -25.38 -12.72 4.79
CA MET A 4 -24.79 -11.88 3.75
C MET A 4 -25.26 -12.42 2.39
N LEU A 5 -25.91 -11.58 1.59
CA LEU A 5 -26.39 -11.91 0.26
C LEU A 5 -25.52 -11.18 -0.76
N ILE A 6 -24.88 -11.92 -1.67
CA ILE A 6 -24.02 -11.37 -2.71
C ILE A 6 -24.71 -11.60 -4.06
N ASN A 7 -24.93 -10.52 -4.80
CA ASN A 7 -25.45 -10.57 -6.16
C ASN A 7 -24.40 -9.98 -7.12
N ALA A 8 -23.82 -10.87 -7.93
CA ALA A 8 -22.81 -10.56 -8.93
C ALA A 8 -23.21 -11.13 -10.32
N THR A 9 -24.52 -11.28 -10.58
CA THR A 9 -25.02 -11.77 -11.88
C THR A 9 -24.74 -10.78 -13.01
N HIS A 10 -24.73 -9.49 -12.67
CA HIS A 10 -24.58 -8.38 -13.59
C HIS A 10 -23.16 -7.83 -13.49
N SER A 11 -22.50 -7.60 -14.63
CA SER A 11 -21.11 -7.10 -14.65
C SER A 11 -21.00 -5.63 -14.29
N GLU A 12 -22.10 -4.89 -14.43
CA GLU A 12 -22.20 -3.45 -14.20
C GLU A 12 -22.31 -3.06 -12.72
N GLU A 13 -22.74 -3.98 -11.87
CA GLU A 13 -22.86 -3.76 -10.43
C GLU A 13 -22.68 -5.05 -9.63
N ILE A 14 -21.93 -4.97 -8.53
CA ILE A 14 -21.89 -5.98 -7.48
C ILE A 14 -22.65 -5.44 -6.29
N ARG A 15 -23.60 -6.24 -5.76
CA ARG A 15 -24.42 -5.85 -4.62
C ARG A 15 -24.19 -6.80 -3.46
N VAL A 16 -23.91 -6.25 -2.29
CA VAL A 16 -23.77 -7.01 -1.04
C VAL A 16 -24.80 -6.48 -0.04
N ALA A 17 -25.71 -7.33 0.40
CA ALA A 17 -26.74 -6.97 1.38
C ALA A 17 -26.56 -7.76 2.68
N LEU A 18 -26.65 -7.09 3.82
CA LEU A 18 -26.68 -7.70 5.13
C LEU A 18 -28.12 -7.70 5.67
N VAL A 19 -28.63 -8.89 5.99
CA VAL A 19 -30.01 -9.09 6.42
C VAL A 19 -30.08 -9.86 7.73
N ASP A 20 -31.05 -9.54 8.59
CA ASP A 20 -31.44 -10.38 9.72
C ASP A 20 -32.87 -10.88 9.52
N GLY A 21 -33.02 -12.17 9.23
CA GLY A 21 -34.28 -12.67 8.69
C GLY A 21 -34.58 -11.95 7.38
N GLN A 22 -35.78 -11.39 7.22
CA GLN A 22 -36.17 -10.64 6.01
C GLN A 22 -35.91 -9.13 6.11
N ARG A 23 -35.31 -8.65 7.21
CA ARG A 23 -35.02 -7.23 7.42
C ARG A 23 -33.62 -6.89 6.89
N LEU A 24 -33.56 -6.03 5.88
CA LEU A 24 -32.33 -5.40 5.43
C LEU A 24 -31.83 -4.41 6.49
N TYR A 25 -30.53 -4.43 6.80
CA TYR A 25 -29.93 -3.45 7.71
C TYR A 25 -28.65 -2.81 7.17
N ASP A 26 -28.03 -3.35 6.12
CA ASP A 26 -26.91 -2.73 5.43
C ASP A 26 -26.88 -3.16 3.95
N ILE A 27 -26.39 -2.29 3.08
CA ILE A 27 -26.23 -2.58 1.65
C ILE A 27 -25.04 -1.80 1.10
N ASP A 28 -24.20 -2.50 0.34
CA ASP A 28 -23.11 -1.91 -0.43
C ASP A 28 -23.28 -2.26 -1.91
N ILE A 29 -23.03 -1.29 -2.77
CA ILE A 29 -23.16 -1.42 -4.22
C ILE A 29 -21.88 -0.88 -4.86
N GLU A 30 -21.13 -1.78 -5.48
CA GLU A 30 -19.88 -1.47 -6.17
C GLU A 30 -20.11 -1.44 -7.68
N THR A 31 -19.66 -0.36 -8.34
CA THR A 31 -19.69 -0.25 -9.81
C THR A 31 -18.24 -0.29 -10.34
N PRO A 32 -17.97 -0.99 -11.45
CA PRO A 32 -16.60 -1.22 -11.93
C PRO A 32 -15.81 0.04 -12.33
N SER A 33 -16.47 1.19 -12.48
CA SER A 33 -15.89 2.40 -13.07
C SER A 33 -14.91 3.14 -12.14
N ARG A 34 -14.80 2.74 -10.86
CA ARG A 34 -14.01 3.46 -9.86
C ARG A 34 -13.15 2.53 -9.01
N GLU A 35 -12.11 1.96 -9.62
CA GLU A 35 -11.06 1.26 -8.88
C GLU A 35 -10.25 2.26 -8.05
N GLN A 36 -10.43 2.24 -6.72
CA GLN A 36 -9.57 2.97 -5.79
C GLN A 36 -8.36 2.10 -5.47
N LYS A 37 -7.16 2.66 -5.68
CA LYS A 37 -5.88 1.98 -5.41
C LYS A 37 -5.26 2.40 -4.08
N LYS A 38 -5.80 3.44 -3.45
CA LYS A 38 -5.40 3.85 -2.10
C LYS A 38 -5.51 2.66 -1.14
N ALA A 39 -4.50 2.51 -0.28
CA ALA A 39 -4.35 1.44 0.70
C ALA A 39 -4.05 0.03 0.15
N ASN A 40 -4.00 -0.16 -1.19
CA ASN A 40 -3.54 -1.42 -1.76
C ASN A 40 -2.09 -1.70 -1.37
N VAL A 41 -1.79 -2.99 -1.15
CA VAL A 41 -0.47 -3.48 -0.77
C VAL A 41 0.10 -4.32 -1.91
N TYR A 42 1.34 -4.03 -2.28
CA TYR A 42 2.05 -4.69 -3.38
C TYR A 42 3.42 -5.16 -2.93
N LYS A 43 3.90 -6.23 -3.57
CA LYS A 43 5.33 -6.52 -3.62
C LYS A 43 5.93 -5.66 -4.73
N ALA A 44 6.94 -4.86 -4.38
CA ALA A 44 7.58 -3.93 -5.30
C ALA A 44 9.09 -4.16 -5.35
N THR A 45 9.71 -3.72 -6.43
CA THR A 45 11.17 -3.79 -6.63
C THR A 45 11.73 -2.39 -6.78
N ILE A 46 12.80 -2.08 -6.05
CA ILE A 46 13.52 -0.80 -6.20
C ILE A 46 14.11 -0.74 -7.60
N THR A 47 13.75 0.30 -8.36
CA THR A 47 14.26 0.51 -9.72
C THR A 47 15.42 1.50 -9.76
N ARG A 48 15.39 2.51 -8.90
CA ARG A 48 16.49 3.47 -8.74
C ARG A 48 16.46 4.12 -7.36
N ILE A 49 17.64 4.52 -6.89
CA ILE A 49 17.81 5.26 -5.65
C ILE A 49 18.14 6.72 -6.01
N GLU A 50 17.41 7.68 -5.44
CA GLU A 50 17.55 9.10 -5.75
C GLU A 50 17.89 9.90 -4.49
N PRO A 51 19.19 9.99 -4.13
CA PRO A 51 19.67 10.72 -2.95
C PRO A 51 19.20 12.16 -2.84
N SER A 52 19.14 12.89 -3.96
CA SER A 52 18.77 14.31 -3.98
C SER A 52 17.32 14.54 -3.57
N LEU A 53 16.48 13.52 -3.69
CA LEU A 53 15.07 13.54 -3.29
C LEU A 53 14.82 12.82 -1.96
N GLU A 54 15.88 12.27 -1.34
CA GLU A 54 15.80 11.41 -0.15
C GLU A 54 14.76 10.29 -0.32
N ALA A 55 14.78 9.62 -1.48
CA ALA A 55 13.77 8.63 -1.84
C ALA A 55 14.32 7.53 -2.76
N VAL A 56 13.54 6.45 -2.89
CA VAL A 56 13.69 5.44 -3.93
C VAL A 56 12.46 5.44 -4.83
N PHE A 57 12.67 5.10 -6.10
CA PHE A 57 11.57 4.77 -7.00
C PHE A 57 11.42 3.26 -7.09
N VAL A 58 10.18 2.79 -7.09
CA VAL A 58 9.87 1.36 -7.09
C VAL A 58 8.90 0.99 -8.20
N ASN A 59 9.10 -0.18 -8.78
CA ASN A 59 8.12 -0.82 -9.66
C ASN A 59 7.21 -1.71 -8.82
N TYR A 60 5.92 -1.40 -8.81
CA TYR A 60 4.88 -2.15 -8.10
C TYR A 60 3.79 -2.69 -9.06
N GLY A 61 4.07 -2.69 -10.37
CA GLY A 61 3.16 -3.20 -11.41
C GLY A 61 2.26 -2.14 -12.07
N ALA A 62 2.36 -0.87 -11.68
CA ALA A 62 1.66 0.23 -12.33
C ALA A 62 2.43 0.83 -13.52
N ASN A 63 1.76 1.68 -14.29
CA ASN A 63 2.34 2.36 -15.45
C ASN A 63 3.47 3.33 -15.07
N ARG A 64 3.41 3.91 -13.87
CA ARG A 64 4.45 4.80 -13.35
C ARG A 64 5.10 4.17 -12.13
N HIS A 65 6.41 4.35 -12.00
CA HIS A 65 7.10 3.98 -10.77
C HIS A 65 6.55 4.79 -9.58
N GLY A 66 6.37 4.11 -8.46
CA GLY A 66 5.98 4.74 -7.22
C GLY A 66 7.15 5.49 -6.60
N PHE A 67 6.82 6.51 -5.81
CA PHE A 67 7.75 7.31 -5.05
C PHE A 67 7.71 6.87 -3.58
N LEU A 68 8.83 6.37 -3.07
CA LEU A 68 8.97 5.87 -1.69
C LEU A 68 10.05 6.69 -0.97
N PRO A 69 9.67 7.66 -0.13
CA PRO A 69 10.62 8.44 0.68
C PRO A 69 11.39 7.55 1.65
N PHE A 70 12.65 7.90 1.94
CA PHE A 70 13.46 7.15 2.90
C PHE A 70 12.85 7.07 4.30
N LYS A 71 12.18 8.13 4.75
CA LYS A 71 11.47 8.16 6.05
C LYS A 71 10.27 7.18 6.13
N GLU A 72 9.79 6.71 4.98
CA GLU A 72 8.66 5.76 4.87
C GLU A 72 9.16 4.32 4.67
N VAL A 73 10.49 4.11 4.73
CA VAL A 73 11.11 2.79 4.68
C VAL A 73 11.33 2.26 6.10
N SER A 74 10.74 1.10 6.39
CA SER A 74 10.86 0.38 7.65
C SER A 74 12.33 -0.03 7.82
N PRO A 75 12.91 0.16 9.03
CA PRO A 75 14.29 -0.21 9.30
C PRO A 75 14.63 -1.68 9.04
N GLU A 76 13.62 -2.56 8.99
CA GLU A 76 13.78 -3.98 8.66
C GLU A 76 14.37 -4.22 7.26
N TYR A 77 14.19 -3.27 6.34
CA TYR A 77 14.70 -3.34 4.98
C TYR A 77 16.11 -2.79 4.82
N PHE A 78 16.70 -2.20 5.87
CA PHE A 78 18.04 -1.63 5.81
C PHE A 78 19.11 -2.71 6.02
N ASP A 79 20.16 -2.68 5.20
CA ASP A 79 21.34 -3.51 5.41
C ASP A 79 21.97 -3.16 6.78
N PRO A 80 22.05 -4.10 7.75
CA PRO A 80 22.56 -3.81 9.08
C PRO A 80 24.04 -3.42 9.08
N LYS A 81 24.76 -3.66 7.98
CA LYS A 81 26.15 -3.24 7.81
C LYS A 81 26.29 -1.81 7.27
N ALA A 82 25.21 -1.24 6.73
CA ALA A 82 25.19 0.12 6.18
C ALA A 82 24.94 1.14 7.30
N VAL A 83 25.82 1.15 8.30
CA VAL A 83 25.77 2.08 9.43
C VAL A 83 27.03 2.95 9.46
N ASP A 84 26.88 4.20 9.87
CA ASP A 84 28.00 5.11 10.11
C ASP A 84 28.80 4.71 11.37
N ASP A 85 29.92 5.40 11.63
CA ASP A 85 30.76 5.19 12.82
C ASP A 85 29.99 5.38 14.15
N LYS A 86 28.79 5.96 14.12
CA LYS A 86 27.89 6.19 15.25
C LYS A 86 26.70 5.22 15.27
N GLY A 87 26.70 4.21 14.41
CA GLY A 87 25.65 3.18 14.31
C GLY A 87 24.36 3.65 13.62
N ARG A 88 24.36 4.81 12.94
CA ARG A 88 23.18 5.33 12.23
C ARG A 88 23.13 4.78 10.80
N PRO A 89 21.96 4.37 10.29
CA PRO A 89 21.84 3.90 8.92
C PRO A 89 22.31 4.96 7.90
N ILE A 90 23.27 4.59 7.05
CA ILE A 90 23.62 5.37 5.86
C ILE A 90 22.62 4.98 4.79
N ILE A 91 21.55 5.75 4.67
CA ILE A 91 20.37 5.36 3.90
C ILE A 91 20.68 5.03 2.43
N LYS A 92 21.67 5.71 1.83
CA LYS A 92 22.12 5.43 0.46
C LYS A 92 22.71 4.02 0.29
N ASP A 93 23.39 3.53 1.31
CA ASP A 93 24.06 2.22 1.30
C ASP A 93 23.18 1.13 1.91
N ALA A 94 22.12 1.54 2.63
CA ALA A 94 21.17 0.66 3.29
C ALA A 94 20.19 -0.03 2.34
N LEU A 95 19.93 0.57 1.18
CA LEU A 95 19.02 0.05 0.15
C LEU A 95 19.78 -0.22 -1.15
N LYS A 96 19.32 -1.20 -1.93
CA LYS A 96 19.95 -1.59 -3.20
C LYS A 96 18.95 -1.64 -4.35
N GLU A 97 19.38 -1.27 -5.55
CA GLU A 97 18.57 -1.50 -6.76
C GLU A 97 18.30 -3.00 -6.94
N GLY A 98 17.09 -3.34 -7.38
CA GLY A 98 16.62 -4.72 -7.46
C GLY A 98 16.12 -5.32 -6.14
N GLN A 99 16.29 -4.64 -5.00
CA GLN A 99 15.74 -5.09 -3.71
C GLN A 99 14.21 -5.10 -3.75
N GLU A 100 13.61 -6.16 -3.21
CA GLU A 100 12.16 -6.30 -3.09
C GLU A 100 11.67 -5.75 -1.74
N LEU A 101 10.54 -5.04 -1.76
CA LEU A 101 9.90 -4.42 -0.61
C LEU A 101 8.40 -4.71 -0.63
N ILE A 102 7.76 -4.77 0.54
CA ILE A 102 6.29 -4.66 0.64
C ILE A 102 5.94 -3.19 0.78
N VAL A 103 5.08 -2.68 -0.11
CA VAL A 103 4.67 -1.27 -0.14
C VAL A 103 3.16 -1.13 -0.11
N GLN A 104 2.67 -0.09 0.55
CA GLN A 104 1.28 0.33 0.56
C GLN A 104 1.12 1.68 -0.15
N VAL A 105 0.06 1.84 -0.93
CA VAL A 105 -0.29 3.10 -1.59
C VAL A 105 -0.90 4.07 -0.59
N GLU A 106 -0.17 5.13 -0.23
CA GLU A 106 -0.71 6.23 0.59
C GLU A 106 -1.53 7.22 -0.24
N LYS A 107 -0.99 7.60 -1.41
CA LYS A 107 -1.61 8.54 -2.34
C LYS A 107 -1.52 7.97 -3.75
N GLU A 108 -2.66 7.96 -4.43
CA GLU A 108 -2.76 7.50 -5.81
C GLU A 108 -1.97 8.39 -6.78
N GLU A 109 -1.73 7.85 -7.97
CA GLU A 109 -1.10 8.59 -9.06
C GLU A 109 -1.90 9.86 -9.38
N ARG A 110 -1.20 10.99 -9.52
CA ARG A 110 -1.83 12.28 -9.86
C ARG A 110 -1.11 12.94 -11.02
N GLY A 111 -1.81 13.02 -12.16
CA GLY A 111 -1.28 13.61 -13.39
C GLY A 111 -0.04 12.86 -13.87
N THR A 112 1.12 13.52 -13.81
CA THR A 112 2.41 12.93 -14.23
C THR A 112 3.18 12.29 -13.07
N LYS A 113 2.75 12.46 -11.83
CA LYS A 113 3.41 11.92 -10.63
C LYS A 113 2.93 10.51 -10.34
N GLY A 114 3.88 9.60 -10.10
CA GLY A 114 3.59 8.26 -9.59
C GLY A 114 2.96 8.30 -8.19
N ALA A 115 2.47 7.14 -7.74
CA ALA A 115 1.85 7.00 -6.42
C ALA A 115 2.88 7.25 -5.31
N ALA A 116 2.44 7.83 -4.20
CA ALA A 116 3.23 7.90 -2.98
C ALA A 116 3.04 6.61 -2.20
N LEU A 117 4.15 6.01 -1.78
CA LEU A 117 4.19 4.69 -1.16
C LEU A 117 4.84 4.76 0.23
N THR A 118 4.49 3.79 1.07
CA THR A 118 5.12 3.54 2.37
C THR A 118 5.33 2.05 2.58
N THR A 119 6.34 1.68 3.35
CA THR A 119 6.50 0.29 3.85
C THR A 119 5.94 0.13 5.27
N LEU A 120 5.50 1.24 5.89
CA LEU A 120 4.83 1.28 7.19
C LEU A 120 3.36 0.86 7.00
N ILE A 121 3.16 -0.43 6.78
CA ILE A 121 1.85 -0.97 6.42
C ILE A 121 0.80 -0.66 7.49
N SER A 122 -0.38 -0.24 7.03
CA SER A 122 -1.57 -0.02 7.85
C SER A 122 -2.70 -0.94 7.43
N LEU A 123 -3.22 -1.71 8.39
CA LEU A 123 -4.34 -2.63 8.19
C LEU A 123 -5.52 -2.17 9.03
N ALA A 124 -6.40 -1.38 8.42
CA ALA A 124 -7.59 -0.83 9.07
C ALA A 124 -8.71 -1.88 9.14
N GLY A 125 -9.08 -2.28 10.36
CA GLY A 125 -10.30 -3.04 10.64
C GLY A 125 -11.46 -2.11 11.04
N ARG A 126 -12.57 -2.71 11.47
CA ARG A 126 -13.75 -1.96 11.90
C ARG A 126 -13.52 -1.11 13.16
N TYR A 127 -12.67 -1.58 14.07
CA TYR A 127 -12.50 -0.98 15.41
C TYR A 127 -11.07 -0.56 15.73
N LEU A 128 -10.08 -1.11 15.02
CA LEU A 128 -8.67 -0.94 15.30
C LEU A 128 -7.90 -0.88 13.97
N VAL A 129 -6.75 -0.22 13.99
CA VAL A 129 -5.78 -0.21 12.89
C VAL A 129 -4.50 -0.85 13.39
N VAL A 130 -4.03 -1.89 12.72
CA VAL A 130 -2.75 -2.55 13.03
C VAL A 130 -1.66 -1.97 12.14
N MET A 131 -0.54 -1.58 12.75
CA MET A 131 0.65 -1.04 12.08
C MET A 131 1.85 -1.94 12.39
N PRO A 132 2.00 -3.11 11.74
CA PRO A 132 3.00 -4.10 12.13
C PRO A 132 4.45 -3.64 11.92
N ASN A 133 4.66 -2.69 11.00
CA ASN A 133 5.98 -2.24 10.56
C ASN A 133 6.33 -0.84 11.07
N ASN A 134 5.56 -0.28 12.01
CA ASN A 134 5.80 1.03 12.59
C ASN A 134 6.43 0.87 13.98
N PRO A 135 7.73 1.17 14.15
CA PRO A 135 8.46 1.01 15.41
C PRO A 135 8.03 1.98 16.52
#